data_AF-A0A2P5HEA4-F1
#
_entry.id   AF-A0A2P5HEA4-F1
#
_cell.length_a   1.000
_cell.length_b   1.000
_cell.length_c   1.000
_cell.angle_alpha   90.00
_cell.angle_beta   90.00
_cell.angle_gamma   90.00
#
_symmetry.space_group_name_H-M   'P 1'
#
loop_
_entity.id
_entity.type
_entity.pdbx_description
1 polymer ?
#
loop_
_entity_poly.entity_id
_entity_poly.type
_entity_poly.pdbx_seq_one_letter_code
_entity_poly.pdbx_strand_id
1 'polypeptide(L)'
;MARQDPISLGDLPSELISHVLSYLSALDLVSMSLTNHLLRVHSLADHLWQRIVQAQLHGVKLTTPGPCASFRELYIAHDPRWFLTRYKVWFCDRDLTGKLVIVRYDERRGVIEGYQLLAHRPISSSTSTITSTSHQGFSEHDELVIHEFEPELKLHLDKPVLQLRAEPPSTSGPSTFSSAVDHASTGVPGHVNKFSIETPMPLDNRFTDNTFNTFTLARSLPDSLAKERQQLPFPYGNTWPPPAVPAATRVSAGNLIGPEDGPTSRSEINEKVFRIRSWIQMRSAGPRGASMGWIGTYLPLGNVWPSNNAVFGQASRAWSSSNIPGTHASTSTHIGDQITTYSTLDPELYTPDTSQPWKGIWVGDYSAHGCEFLLITQNHPTPFDEAAFDATRTQEESDTDFQKRKTDARRYRGRLEAIKLTGDMANSCQPNVPRGESTFVAEDLGEDGFVTTIDDEPFRGARVVKSKGHVAQTGFVNDNYVRSQLLIISEKRLAQYWVGFGHVSFFEKVDIEQFLVPD
;
A
#
# COMPACT_ATOMS: atom_id res chain seq x y z
N MET A 1 55.81 35.99 -5.67
CA MET A 1 54.63 35.13 -5.90
C MET A 1 53.59 35.51 -4.86
N ALA A 2 52.53 36.24 -5.25
CA ALA A 2 51.44 36.55 -4.34
C ALA A 2 50.74 35.23 -3.98
N ARG A 3 50.58 34.94 -2.68
CA ARG A 3 49.70 33.86 -2.22
C ARG A 3 48.30 34.21 -2.72
N GLN A 4 47.72 33.33 -3.54
CA GLN A 4 46.29 33.38 -3.77
C GLN A 4 45.64 33.03 -2.43
N ASP A 5 44.88 33.98 -1.87
CA ASP A 5 44.06 33.69 -0.70
C ASP A 5 43.06 32.58 -1.07
N PRO A 6 42.90 31.55 -0.23
CA PRO A 6 41.99 30.45 -0.53
C PRO A 6 40.56 30.98 -0.58
N ILE A 7 39.91 30.84 -1.75
CA ILE A 7 38.50 31.20 -1.93
C ILE A 7 37.66 30.29 -1.04
N SER A 8 36.93 30.87 -0.10
CA SER A 8 35.99 30.16 0.74
C SER A 8 34.59 30.15 0.10
N LEU A 9 33.73 29.23 0.55
CA LEU A 9 32.34 29.16 0.08
C LEU A 9 31.57 30.47 0.31
N GLY A 10 31.95 31.23 1.36
CA GLY A 10 31.33 32.52 1.68
C GLY A 10 31.76 33.67 0.78
N ASP A 11 32.83 33.50 -0.01
CA ASP A 11 33.34 34.51 -0.95
C ASP A 11 32.66 34.41 -2.33
N LEU A 12 31.83 33.38 -2.54
CA LEU A 12 31.07 33.20 -3.78
C LEU A 12 29.88 34.17 -3.85
N PRO A 13 29.49 34.61 -5.07
CA PRO A 13 28.22 35.29 -5.29
C PRO A 13 27.02 34.51 -4.74
N SER A 14 26.02 35.24 -4.25
CA SER A 14 24.80 34.69 -3.64
C SER A 14 24.06 33.70 -4.54
N GLU A 15 24.10 33.89 -5.85
CA GLU A 15 23.48 33.00 -6.84
C GLU A 15 24.20 31.65 -6.89
N LEU A 16 25.53 31.64 -6.84
CA LEU A 16 26.31 30.40 -6.83
C LEU A 16 26.14 29.64 -5.51
N ILE A 17 26.11 30.36 -4.38
CA ILE A 17 25.80 29.75 -3.08
C ILE A 17 24.41 29.11 -3.13
N SER A 18 23.40 29.85 -3.61
CA SER A 18 22.02 29.36 -3.70
C SER A 18 21.91 28.15 -4.63
N HIS A 19 22.62 28.17 -5.76
CA HIS A 19 22.69 27.03 -6.69
C HIS A 19 23.33 25.79 -6.06
N VAL A 20 24.44 25.94 -5.31
CA VAL A 20 25.10 24.84 -4.59
C VAL A 20 24.18 24.27 -3.50
N LEU A 21 23.55 25.13 -2.69
CA LEU A 21 22.60 24.69 -1.67
C LEU A 21 21.36 24.02 -2.28
N SER A 22 21.06 24.32 -3.54
CA SER A 22 20.05 23.61 -4.32
C SER A 22 20.45 22.15 -4.67
N TYR A 23 21.55 21.58 -4.22
CA TYR A 23 21.75 20.12 -4.37
C TYR A 23 21.64 19.38 -3.04
N LEU A 24 21.37 20.09 -1.95
CA LEU A 24 21.37 19.55 -0.60
C LEU A 24 19.99 19.02 -0.18
N SER A 25 20.00 17.99 0.66
CA SER A 25 18.81 17.49 1.34
C SER A 25 18.37 18.45 2.45
N ALA A 26 17.16 18.26 2.97
CA ALA A 26 16.66 19.07 4.09
C ALA A 26 17.59 19.01 5.32
N LEU A 27 18.16 17.84 5.63
CA LEU A 27 19.05 17.67 6.79
C LEU A 27 20.40 18.36 6.57
N ASP A 28 20.92 18.31 5.35
CA ASP A 28 22.16 18.99 4.99
C ASP A 28 21.98 20.50 5.01
N LEU A 29 20.83 21.01 4.54
CA LEU A 29 20.49 22.43 4.66
C LEU A 29 20.41 22.90 6.11
N VAL A 30 19.82 22.08 7.00
CA VAL A 30 19.81 22.38 8.44
C VAL A 30 21.25 22.42 8.96
N SER A 31 22.09 21.44 8.61
CA SER A 31 23.48 21.41 9.04
C SER A 31 24.27 22.63 8.55
N MET A 32 24.09 23.02 7.29
CA MET A 32 24.67 24.24 6.71
C MET A 32 24.20 25.50 7.45
N SER A 33 22.93 25.55 7.87
CA SER A 33 22.38 26.70 8.59
C SER A 33 22.97 26.92 9.99
N LEU A 34 23.65 25.90 10.53
CA LEU A 34 24.31 25.95 11.84
C LEU A 34 25.78 26.39 11.76
N THR A 35 26.33 26.53 10.54
CA THR A 35 27.77 26.81 10.35
C THR A 35 28.13 28.30 10.53
N ASN A 36 27.41 29.22 9.86
CA ASN A 36 27.62 30.66 9.91
C ASN A 36 26.33 31.41 9.51
N HIS A 37 26.20 32.67 9.91
CA HIS A 37 25.09 33.58 9.59
C HIS A 37 24.84 33.73 8.08
N LEU A 38 25.87 33.87 7.24
CA LEU A 38 25.70 33.97 5.78
C LEU A 38 25.00 32.72 5.21
N LEU A 39 25.54 31.54 5.54
CA LEU A 39 24.99 30.26 5.09
C LEU A 39 23.62 30.00 5.72
N ARG A 40 23.38 30.43 6.96
CA ARG A 40 22.05 30.39 7.58
C ARG A 40 21.01 31.15 6.76
N VAL A 41 21.30 32.39 6.35
CA VAL A 41 20.35 33.18 5.54
C VAL A 41 20.04 32.48 4.22
N HIS A 42 21.05 31.96 3.53
CA HIS A 42 20.85 31.24 2.27
C HIS A 42 20.13 29.90 2.43
N SER A 43 20.47 29.09 3.45
CA SER A 43 19.84 27.78 3.71
C SER A 43 18.39 27.89 4.18
N LEU A 44 17.99 29.04 4.74
CA LEU A 44 16.61 29.30 5.15
C LEU A 44 15.75 29.89 4.03
N ALA A 45 16.31 30.12 2.83
CA ALA A 45 15.56 30.68 1.72
C ALA A 45 14.44 29.74 1.25
N ASP A 46 13.21 30.25 1.18
CA ASP A 46 12.01 29.41 1.09
C ASP A 46 11.88 28.63 -0.24
N HIS A 47 12.45 29.16 -1.33
CA HIS A 47 12.47 28.47 -2.62
C HIS A 47 13.22 27.12 -2.59
N LEU A 48 14.24 26.98 -1.73
CA LEU A 48 14.94 25.71 -1.53
C LEU A 48 14.00 24.67 -0.91
N TRP A 49 13.23 25.10 0.10
CA TRP A 49 12.26 24.27 0.82
C TRP A 49 11.05 23.94 -0.06
N GLN A 50 10.55 24.89 -0.86
CA GLN A 50 9.50 24.65 -1.84
C GLN A 50 9.87 23.50 -2.76
N ARG A 51 11.09 23.52 -3.30
CA ARG A 51 11.55 22.48 -4.21
C ARG A 51 11.71 21.13 -3.52
N ILE A 52 12.20 21.11 -2.27
CA ILE A 52 12.30 19.87 -1.49
C ILE A 52 10.91 19.26 -1.26
N VAL A 53 9.91 20.08 -0.89
CA VAL A 53 8.52 19.62 -0.71
C VAL A 53 7.94 19.17 -2.06
N GLN A 54 8.13 19.96 -3.11
CA GLN A 54 7.65 19.65 -4.46
C GLN A 54 8.20 18.32 -4.98
N ALA A 55 9.44 17.95 -4.64
CA ALA A 55 10.02 16.66 -4.99
C ALA A 55 9.38 15.46 -4.27
N GLN A 56 8.56 15.69 -3.23
CA GLN A 56 7.79 14.66 -2.52
C GLN A 56 6.39 14.45 -3.10
N LEU A 57 5.99 15.26 -4.09
CA LEU A 57 4.64 15.31 -4.63
C LEU A 57 4.64 14.96 -6.12
N HIS A 58 3.54 14.37 -6.57
CA HIS A 58 3.31 13.95 -7.96
C HIS A 58 2.00 14.56 -8.45
N GLY A 59 1.94 14.95 -9.73
CA GLY A 59 0.75 15.52 -10.35
C GLY A 59 0.35 16.93 -9.89
N VAL A 60 0.81 17.38 -8.72
CA VAL A 60 0.47 18.67 -8.11
C VAL A 60 1.67 19.62 -8.17
N LYS A 61 1.46 20.85 -8.62
CA LYS A 61 2.45 21.93 -8.55
C LYS A 61 2.06 22.90 -7.43
N LEU A 62 2.84 22.92 -6.35
CA LEU A 62 2.57 23.80 -5.21
C LEU A 62 2.78 25.26 -5.59
N THR A 63 1.75 26.06 -5.34
CA THR A 63 1.79 27.51 -5.55
C THR A 63 2.01 28.27 -4.25
N THR A 64 1.58 27.70 -3.13
CA THR A 64 1.57 28.32 -1.81
C THR A 64 2.00 27.33 -0.73
N PRO A 65 2.56 27.82 0.39
CA PRO A 65 2.84 27.00 1.57
C PRO A 65 1.62 26.87 2.50
N GLY A 66 0.45 27.40 2.11
CA GLY A 66 -0.74 27.43 2.94
C GLY A 66 -1.10 26.03 3.44
N PRO A 67 -1.50 25.86 4.72
CA PRO A 67 -1.78 26.86 5.76
C PRO A 67 -0.55 27.33 6.55
N CYS A 68 0.67 26.87 6.24
CA CYS A 68 1.89 27.28 6.93
C CYS A 68 2.39 28.64 6.42
N ALA A 69 3.24 29.32 7.20
CA ALA A 69 3.77 30.64 6.80
C ALA A 69 4.89 30.53 5.75
N SER A 70 5.53 29.37 5.62
CA SER A 70 6.63 29.11 4.69
C SER A 70 6.69 27.63 4.29
N PHE A 71 7.31 27.32 3.14
CA PHE A 71 7.53 25.94 2.72
C PHE A 71 8.43 25.18 3.70
N ARG A 72 9.34 25.88 4.38
CA ARG A 72 10.13 25.30 5.46
C ARG A 72 9.26 24.81 6.63
N GLU A 73 8.32 25.64 7.09
CA GLU A 73 7.39 25.23 8.16
C GLU A 73 6.51 24.07 7.72
N LEU A 74 6.01 24.11 6.47
CA LEU A 74 5.25 23.02 5.90
C LEU A 74 6.06 21.72 5.87
N TYR A 75 7.32 21.77 5.44
CA TYR A 75 8.20 20.61 5.45
C TYR A 75 8.33 20.02 6.87
N ILE A 76 8.59 20.87 7.86
CA ILE A 76 8.76 20.47 9.26
C ILE A 76 7.46 19.87 9.83
N ALA A 77 6.31 20.44 9.48
CA ALA A 77 5.02 20.00 10.00
C ALA A 77 4.71 18.54 9.64
N HIS A 78 5.16 18.09 8.47
CA HIS A 78 5.00 16.72 7.99
C HIS A 78 6.22 15.84 8.17
N ASP A 79 7.42 16.35 8.43
CA ASP A 79 8.62 15.52 8.65
C ASP A 79 8.39 14.50 9.80
N PRO A 80 8.78 13.21 9.65
CA PRO A 80 9.42 12.55 8.50
C PRO A 80 8.44 11.89 7.50
N ARG A 81 7.15 12.23 7.52
CA ARG A 81 6.03 11.53 6.84
C ARG A 81 5.86 11.84 5.35
N TRP A 82 6.75 12.62 4.74
CA TRP A 82 6.70 12.94 3.31
C TRP A 82 6.86 11.73 2.39
N PHE A 83 7.40 10.61 2.90
CA PHE A 83 7.45 9.37 2.14
C PHE A 83 6.06 8.89 1.70
N LEU A 84 5.01 9.24 2.45
CA LEU A 84 3.63 8.83 2.17
C LEU A 84 3.16 9.31 0.79
N THR A 85 3.39 10.59 0.48
CA THR A 85 3.04 11.21 -0.81
C THR A 85 4.05 10.88 -1.89
N ARG A 86 5.32 10.65 -1.53
CA ARG A 86 6.38 10.26 -2.48
C ARG A 86 6.05 8.93 -3.15
N TYR A 87 5.53 7.97 -2.40
CA TYR A 87 5.25 6.63 -2.92
C TYR A 87 3.83 6.46 -3.47
N LYS A 88 2.87 7.29 -3.02
CA LYS A 88 1.47 7.38 -3.48
C LYS A 88 0.59 6.15 -3.23
N VAL A 89 1.05 4.96 -3.59
CA VAL A 89 0.28 3.71 -3.56
C VAL A 89 0.66 2.91 -2.33
N TRP A 90 -0.33 2.57 -1.52
CA TRP A 90 -0.15 1.82 -0.28
C TRP A 90 -1.13 0.66 -0.22
N PHE A 91 -0.70 -0.49 0.27
CA PHE A 91 -1.55 -1.64 0.52
C PHE A 91 -1.28 -2.22 1.90
N CYS A 92 -2.26 -2.92 2.49
CA CYS A 92 -2.17 -3.29 3.90
C CYS A 92 -2.41 -4.77 4.23
N ASP A 93 -1.95 -5.13 5.42
CA ASP A 93 -2.08 -6.46 6.02
C ASP A 93 -3.44 -6.71 6.69
N ARG A 94 -4.41 -5.82 6.49
CA ARG A 94 -5.72 -5.94 7.14
C ARG A 94 -6.48 -7.15 6.64
N ASP A 95 -6.90 -8.00 7.56
CA ASP A 95 -7.69 -9.21 7.33
C ASP A 95 -7.00 -10.14 6.31
N LEU A 96 -7.72 -10.79 5.40
CA LEU A 96 -7.15 -11.54 4.26
C LEU A 96 -7.32 -10.81 2.91
N THR A 97 -8.14 -9.75 2.90
CA THR A 97 -8.49 -8.98 1.68
C THR A 97 -7.67 -7.71 1.52
N GLY A 98 -7.21 -7.09 2.60
CA GLY A 98 -6.43 -5.86 2.53
C GLY A 98 -7.20 -4.69 1.90
N LYS A 99 -6.49 -3.60 1.66
CA LYS A 99 -6.99 -2.41 0.97
C LYS A 99 -5.89 -1.85 0.10
N LEU A 100 -6.25 -1.30 -1.05
CA LEU A 100 -5.38 -0.41 -1.82
C LEU A 100 -5.74 1.04 -1.48
N VAL A 101 -4.74 1.84 -1.15
CA VAL A 101 -4.88 3.21 -0.66
C VAL A 101 -4.04 4.13 -1.51
N ILE A 102 -4.63 5.22 -1.98
CA ILE A 102 -3.92 6.29 -2.68
C ILE A 102 -3.72 7.44 -1.69
N VAL A 103 -2.48 7.84 -1.51
CA VAL A 103 -2.07 8.94 -0.64
C VAL A 103 -1.66 10.14 -1.48
N ARG A 104 -2.23 11.29 -1.14
CA ARG A 104 -2.00 12.57 -1.81
C ARG A 104 -1.89 13.70 -0.80
N TYR A 105 -1.50 14.87 -1.29
CA TYR A 105 -1.41 16.10 -0.51
C TYR A 105 -2.43 17.11 -0.99
N ASP A 106 -3.24 17.63 -0.05
CA ASP A 106 -4.16 18.75 -0.28
C ASP A 106 -3.48 20.05 0.15
N GLU A 107 -3.09 20.87 -0.84
CA GLU A 107 -2.47 22.19 -0.65
C GLU A 107 -3.40 23.16 0.11
N ARG A 108 -4.70 23.15 -0.14
CA ARG A 108 -5.63 24.08 0.49
C ARG A 108 -5.72 23.86 2.00
N ARG A 109 -5.63 22.60 2.44
CA ARG A 109 -5.75 22.22 3.86
C ARG A 109 -4.41 21.95 4.53
N GLY A 110 -3.33 21.78 3.76
CA GLY A 110 -2.03 21.37 4.26
C GLY A 110 -2.03 19.94 4.81
N VAL A 111 -2.80 19.05 4.21
CA VAL A 111 -3.08 17.71 4.74
C VAL A 111 -2.52 16.64 3.83
N ILE A 112 -1.83 15.66 4.41
CA ILE A 112 -1.56 14.38 3.76
C ILE A 112 -2.76 13.47 4.03
N GLU A 113 -3.48 13.10 2.99
CA GLU A 113 -4.68 12.28 3.08
C GLU A 113 -4.55 11.01 2.24
N GLY A 114 -5.06 9.90 2.77
CA GLY A 114 -5.06 8.61 2.10
C GLY A 114 -6.47 8.04 2.01
N TYR A 115 -6.90 7.66 0.81
CA TYR A 115 -8.22 7.10 0.56
C TYR A 115 -8.13 5.71 -0.04
N GLN A 116 -9.06 4.84 0.35
CA GLN A 116 -9.20 3.53 -0.27
C GLN A 116 -9.63 3.69 -1.73
N LEU A 117 -8.89 3.06 -2.65
CA LEU A 117 -9.31 2.89 -4.03
C LEU A 117 -10.33 1.76 -4.10
N LEU A 118 -11.49 2.07 -4.66
CA LEU A 118 -12.59 1.13 -4.87
C LEU A 118 -12.78 0.90 -6.35
N ALA A 119 -13.13 -0.32 -6.69
CA ALA A 119 -13.59 -0.71 -8.01
C ALA A 119 -14.99 -1.31 -7.86
N HIS A 120 -15.91 -0.89 -8.72
CA HIS A 120 -17.20 -1.56 -8.83
C HIS A 120 -17.57 -1.78 -10.28
N ARG A 121 -18.37 -2.81 -10.50
CA ARG A 121 -18.98 -3.09 -11.79
C ARG A 121 -20.37 -2.42 -11.85
N PRO A 122 -20.64 -1.52 -12.81
CA PRO A 122 -21.97 -0.94 -12.94
C PRO A 122 -23.00 -2.02 -13.29
N ILE A 123 -24.22 -1.90 -12.75
CA ILE A 123 -25.29 -2.90 -12.93
C ILE A 123 -25.66 -3.04 -14.42
N SER A 124 -25.47 -2.00 -15.24
CA SER A 124 -25.77 -2.03 -16.67
C SER A 124 -24.88 -2.97 -17.49
N SER A 125 -23.66 -3.27 -17.03
CA SER A 125 -22.76 -4.23 -17.70
C SER A 125 -23.00 -5.68 -17.25
N SER A 126 -24.08 -5.95 -16.50
CA SER A 126 -24.36 -7.30 -15.97
C SER A 126 -24.89 -8.34 -16.94
N THR A 127 -24.87 -8.03 -18.23
CA THR A 127 -25.18 -8.99 -19.29
C THR A 127 -24.06 -10.04 -19.40
N SER A 128 -24.35 -11.26 -18.93
CA SER A 128 -23.56 -12.44 -19.24
C SER A 128 -23.96 -12.93 -20.64
N THR A 129 -23.02 -12.92 -21.58
CA THR A 129 -23.25 -13.50 -22.90
C THR A 129 -22.73 -14.94 -22.87
N ILE A 130 -23.66 -15.90 -22.93
CA ILE A 130 -23.32 -17.32 -23.12
C ILE A 130 -23.10 -17.50 -24.62
N THR A 131 -21.87 -17.83 -25.00
CA THR A 131 -21.53 -18.05 -26.40
C THR A 131 -21.20 -19.53 -26.58
N SER A 132 -22.03 -20.25 -27.34
CA SER A 132 -21.77 -21.63 -27.74
C SER A 132 -20.98 -21.61 -29.04
N THR A 133 -19.66 -21.75 -28.97
CA THR A 133 -18.80 -21.49 -30.14
C THR A 133 -17.59 -22.41 -30.17
N SER A 134 -17.45 -23.12 -31.30
CA SER A 134 -16.21 -23.75 -31.77
C SER A 134 -15.22 -22.69 -32.25
N HIS A 135 -14.75 -21.82 -31.36
CA HIS A 135 -13.77 -20.78 -31.69
C HIS A 135 -12.37 -21.37 -31.82
N GLN A 136 -11.59 -20.91 -32.82
CA GLN A 136 -10.18 -21.26 -32.96
C GLN A 136 -9.37 -20.74 -31.75
N GLY A 137 -9.18 -21.59 -30.74
CA GLY A 137 -8.46 -21.28 -29.50
C GLY A 137 -9.15 -21.80 -28.23
N PHE A 138 -10.48 -22.01 -28.29
CA PHE A 138 -11.27 -22.59 -27.22
C PHE A 138 -11.60 -24.06 -27.54
N SER A 139 -11.85 -24.88 -26.52
CA SER A 139 -12.17 -26.30 -26.72
C SER A 139 -13.53 -26.45 -27.40
N GLU A 140 -13.68 -27.40 -28.33
CA GLU A 140 -14.90 -27.60 -29.13
C GLU A 140 -16.14 -28.05 -28.32
N HIS A 141 -16.03 -28.19 -26.98
CA HIS A 141 -17.06 -28.80 -26.14
C HIS A 141 -17.48 -27.98 -24.90
N ASP A 142 -17.00 -26.74 -24.72
CA ASP A 142 -17.31 -25.95 -23.52
C ASP A 142 -18.26 -24.78 -23.83
N GLU A 143 -19.36 -24.68 -23.08
CA GLU A 143 -20.18 -23.46 -23.03
C GLU A 143 -19.35 -22.33 -22.41
N LEU A 144 -19.08 -21.27 -23.19
CA LEU A 144 -18.27 -20.15 -22.75
C LEU A 144 -19.15 -19.07 -22.11
N VAL A 145 -18.88 -18.77 -20.83
CA VAL A 145 -19.52 -17.66 -20.13
C VAL A 145 -18.57 -16.46 -20.13
N ILE A 146 -18.97 -15.42 -20.84
CA ILE A 146 -18.26 -14.13 -20.88
C ILE A 146 -19.07 -13.12 -20.06
N HIS A 147 -18.47 -12.60 -19.00
CA HIS A 147 -19.00 -11.46 -18.26
C HIS A 147 -18.36 -10.18 -18.78
N GLU A 148 -19.19 -9.22 -19.23
CA GLU A 148 -18.68 -7.92 -19.61
C GLU A 148 -18.12 -7.19 -18.38
N PHE A 149 -16.90 -6.67 -18.53
CA PHE A 149 -16.16 -6.01 -17.48
C PHE A 149 -15.74 -4.61 -17.92
N GLU A 150 -16.33 -3.63 -17.27
CA GLU A 150 -16.03 -2.20 -17.38
C GLU A 150 -15.99 -1.62 -15.96
N PRO A 151 -14.86 -1.72 -15.25
CA PRO A 151 -14.74 -1.29 -13.87
C PRO A 151 -14.77 0.24 -13.75
N GLU A 152 -15.60 0.75 -12.84
CA GLU A 152 -15.52 2.14 -12.40
C GLU A 152 -14.62 2.24 -11.17
N LEU A 153 -13.57 3.04 -11.27
CA LEU A 153 -12.60 3.28 -10.21
C LEU A 153 -12.89 4.60 -9.49
N LYS A 154 -13.00 4.57 -8.16
CA LYS A 154 -13.29 5.76 -7.33
C LYS A 154 -12.51 5.72 -6.02
N LEU A 155 -12.13 6.90 -5.52
CA LEU A 155 -11.65 7.04 -4.15
C LEU A 155 -12.84 7.12 -3.18
N HIS A 156 -12.73 6.43 -2.05
CA HIS A 156 -13.73 6.49 -1.00
C HIS A 156 -13.56 7.74 -0.12
N LEU A 157 -13.88 8.91 -0.68
CA LEU A 157 -13.61 10.23 -0.08
C LEU A 157 -14.31 10.47 1.26
N ASP A 158 -15.45 9.81 1.51
CA ASP A 158 -16.23 9.95 2.74
C ASP A 158 -15.60 9.27 3.96
N LYS A 159 -14.61 8.38 3.77
CA LYS A 159 -13.93 7.69 4.87
C LYS A 159 -12.43 7.62 4.59
N PRO A 160 -11.67 8.66 5.00
CA PRO A 160 -10.22 8.64 4.88
C PRO A 160 -9.64 7.48 5.68
N VAL A 161 -8.62 6.83 5.13
CA VAL A 161 -7.81 5.81 5.83
C VAL A 161 -6.72 6.49 6.65
N LEU A 162 -6.18 7.59 6.14
CA LEU A 162 -5.08 8.35 6.71
C LEU A 162 -5.41 9.84 6.57
N GLN A 163 -5.19 10.63 7.63
CA GLN A 163 -5.28 12.08 7.56
C GLN A 163 -4.29 12.73 8.53
N LEU A 164 -3.22 13.33 8.01
CA LEU A 164 -2.19 14.00 8.79
C LEU A 164 -2.19 15.47 8.42
N ARG A 165 -2.45 16.34 9.40
CA ARG A 165 -2.53 17.79 9.19
C ARG A 165 -1.20 18.46 9.48
N ALA A 166 -0.90 19.51 8.71
CA ALA A 166 0.17 20.42 9.07
C ALA A 166 -0.28 21.21 10.32
N GLU A 167 0.19 20.80 11.51
CA GLU A 167 0.01 21.59 12.73
C GLU A 167 1.12 22.64 12.81
N PRO A 168 0.79 23.94 12.80
CA PRO A 168 1.81 24.96 12.94
C PRO A 168 2.39 24.92 14.37
N PRO A 169 3.71 25.16 14.53
CA PRO A 169 4.43 25.02 15.79
C PRO A 169 3.94 25.94 16.91
N SER A 170 3.11 26.95 16.62
CA SER A 170 2.50 27.83 17.63
C SER A 170 1.28 27.22 18.33
N THR A 171 0.71 26.14 17.79
CA THR A 171 -0.50 25.48 18.35
C THR A 171 -0.14 24.36 19.32
N SER A 172 1.14 23.96 19.38
CA SER A 172 1.66 23.07 20.41
C SER A 172 1.82 23.83 21.74
N GLY A 173 0.69 24.17 22.37
CA GLY A 173 0.64 24.18 23.82
C GLY A 173 0.93 22.77 24.36
N PRO A 174 1.15 22.58 25.68
CA PRO A 174 1.26 21.25 26.23
C PRO A 174 0.00 20.48 25.82
N SER A 175 0.21 19.50 24.96
CA SER A 175 -0.78 18.62 24.34
C SER A 175 -1.82 18.23 25.39
N THR A 176 -2.97 18.87 25.36
CA THR A 176 -4.04 18.66 26.35
C THR A 176 -4.80 17.35 26.08
N PHE A 177 -4.32 16.56 25.12
CA PHE A 177 -4.66 15.16 24.88
C PHE A 177 -3.41 14.25 24.80
N SER A 178 -2.27 14.70 25.33
CA SER A 178 -1.32 13.74 25.87
C SER A 178 -2.00 13.09 27.05
N SER A 179 -2.36 11.82 26.91
CA SER A 179 -2.46 10.91 28.05
C SER A 179 -1.08 10.86 28.72
N ALA A 180 -0.79 11.88 29.52
CA ALA A 180 0.14 11.83 30.62
C ALA A 180 -0.54 11.02 31.73
N VAL A 181 -0.55 9.71 31.53
CA VAL A 181 -0.86 8.63 32.48
C VAL A 181 -0.07 7.45 31.92
N ASP A 182 0.99 6.92 32.50
CA ASP A 182 1.66 7.10 33.78
C ASP A 182 3.15 6.82 33.55
N HIS A 183 4.01 7.84 33.66
CA HIS A 183 5.45 7.64 33.92
C HIS A 183 5.96 8.78 34.82
N ALA A 184 5.28 8.95 35.95
CA ALA A 184 5.79 9.74 37.08
C ALA A 184 6.13 8.79 38.23
N SER A 185 7.01 7.82 38.00
CA SER A 185 7.60 7.03 39.09
C SER A 185 8.94 6.39 38.74
N THR A 186 9.86 7.14 38.13
CA THR A 186 11.30 6.95 38.30
C THR A 186 11.97 8.29 38.03
N GLY A 187 12.72 8.80 39.01
CA GLY A 187 13.38 10.12 38.96
C GLY A 187 14.59 10.18 38.02
N VAL A 188 14.42 9.76 36.75
CA VAL A 188 15.43 9.91 35.70
C VAL A 188 14.74 10.60 34.51
N PRO A 189 15.24 11.73 34.01
CA PRO A 189 14.68 12.37 32.82
C PRO A 189 15.01 11.50 31.60
N GLY A 190 14.16 10.50 31.35
CA GLY A 190 14.24 9.64 30.17
C GLY A 190 13.87 10.44 28.93
N HIS A 191 14.80 10.50 27.98
CA HIS A 191 14.57 11.12 26.67
C HIS A 191 13.44 10.36 25.96
N VAL A 192 12.23 10.93 25.88
CA VAL A 192 11.13 10.30 25.13
C VAL A 192 11.55 10.23 23.66
N ASN A 193 11.64 9.02 23.13
CA ASN A 193 12.04 8.82 21.74
C ASN A 193 10.94 9.32 20.81
N LYS A 194 11.15 10.48 20.18
CA LYS A 194 10.20 11.12 19.26
C LYS A 194 9.79 10.22 18.08
N PHE A 195 10.61 9.25 17.70
CA PHE A 195 10.37 8.36 16.57
C PHE A 195 9.46 7.16 16.88
N SER A 196 9.31 6.80 18.17
CA SER A 196 8.39 5.76 18.62
C SER A 196 7.08 6.33 19.19
N ILE A 197 6.86 7.64 19.10
CA ILE A 197 5.63 8.27 19.58
C ILE A 197 4.49 7.98 18.60
N GLU A 198 3.40 7.43 19.12
CA GLU A 198 2.13 7.34 18.41
C GLU A 198 1.61 8.75 18.10
N THR A 199 1.38 9.06 16.83
CA THR A 199 0.80 10.35 16.42
C THR A 199 -0.72 10.21 16.36
N PRO A 200 -1.49 10.93 17.20
CA PRO A 200 -2.95 10.93 17.09
C PRO A 200 -3.39 11.37 15.70
N MET A 201 -4.30 10.61 15.11
CA MET A 201 -4.78 10.81 13.75
C MET A 201 -6.31 10.81 13.75
N PRO A 202 -6.95 11.94 14.12
CA PRO A 202 -8.39 12.05 14.05
C PRO A 202 -8.84 11.92 12.59
N LEU A 203 -9.64 10.89 12.32
CA LEU A 203 -10.29 10.69 11.03
C LEU A 203 -11.66 11.38 11.09
N ASP A 204 -11.92 12.22 10.09
CA ASP A 204 -13.06 13.13 10.03
C ASP A 204 -13.13 14.13 11.19
N ASN A 205 -13.37 15.41 10.86
CA ASN A 205 -13.57 16.48 11.84
C ASN A 205 -14.84 16.30 12.71
N ARG A 206 -15.42 15.10 12.76
CA ARG A 206 -16.66 14.77 13.47
C ARG A 206 -16.30 14.25 14.86
N PHE A 207 -16.40 15.12 15.86
CA PHE A 207 -16.18 14.87 17.29
C PHE A 207 -17.12 13.82 17.93
N THR A 208 -17.92 13.09 17.13
CA THR A 208 -18.93 12.13 17.60
C THR A 208 -18.46 10.68 17.58
N ASP A 209 -17.33 10.38 16.94
CA ASP A 209 -16.84 9.02 16.84
C ASP A 209 -16.03 8.64 18.08
N ASN A 210 -16.47 7.59 18.77
CA ASN A 210 -15.68 6.90 19.79
C ASN A 210 -14.49 6.13 19.17
N THR A 211 -14.22 6.28 17.87
CA THR A 211 -13.14 5.62 17.14
C THR A 211 -11.90 6.50 17.16
N PHE A 212 -10.79 5.93 17.61
CA PHE A 212 -9.49 6.57 17.68
C PHE A 212 -8.56 5.89 16.70
N ASN A 213 -7.69 6.68 16.07
CA ASN A 213 -6.64 6.17 15.21
C ASN A 213 -5.32 6.83 15.57
N THR A 214 -4.24 6.05 15.56
CA THR A 214 -2.88 6.56 15.74
C THR A 214 -1.99 6.07 14.61
N PHE A 215 -1.14 6.98 14.13
CA PHE A 215 -0.11 6.69 13.14
C PHE A 215 1.21 6.36 13.83
N THR A 216 1.88 5.31 13.39
CA THR A 216 3.20 4.91 13.89
C THR A 216 4.16 4.58 12.75
N LEU A 217 5.43 4.95 12.96
CA LEU A 217 6.52 4.60 12.05
C LEU A 217 6.94 3.14 12.29
N ALA A 218 7.44 2.48 11.25
CA ALA A 218 7.91 1.09 11.33
C ALA A 218 9.42 1.00 11.16
N ARG A 219 10.01 -0.05 11.74
CA ARG A 219 11.39 -0.47 11.53
C ARG A 219 11.42 -1.76 10.72
N SER A 220 12.39 -1.88 9.80
CA SER A 220 12.62 -3.12 9.03
C SER A 220 13.06 -4.27 9.93
N LEU A 221 12.65 -5.48 9.58
CA LEU A 221 13.26 -6.70 10.11
C LEU A 221 14.69 -6.86 9.59
N PRO A 222 15.59 -7.48 10.38
CA PRO A 222 16.89 -7.93 9.87
C PRO A 222 16.72 -8.90 8.70
N ASP A 223 17.53 -8.75 7.65
CA ASP A 223 17.42 -9.53 6.41
C ASP A 223 17.51 -11.05 6.64
N SER A 224 18.33 -11.49 7.60
CA SER A 224 18.47 -12.91 7.95
C SER A 224 17.16 -13.49 8.47
N LEU A 225 16.52 -12.80 9.42
CA LEU A 225 15.25 -13.21 10.00
C LEU A 225 14.10 -13.11 8.98
N ALA A 226 14.12 -12.07 8.14
CA ALA A 226 13.14 -11.93 7.07
C ALA A 226 13.22 -13.10 6.07
N LYS A 227 14.42 -13.57 5.72
CA LYS A 227 14.61 -14.72 4.82
C LYS A 227 14.17 -16.04 5.46
N GLU A 228 14.49 -16.24 6.75
CA GLU A 228 14.07 -17.43 7.49
C GLU A 228 12.55 -17.54 7.54
N ARG A 229 11.85 -16.46 7.92
CA ARG A 229 10.39 -16.46 8.04
C ARG A 229 9.67 -16.66 6.70
N GLN A 230 10.25 -16.18 5.59
CA GLN A 230 9.68 -16.37 4.25
C GLN A 230 9.64 -17.84 3.80
N GLN A 231 10.45 -18.72 4.39
CA GLN A 231 10.45 -20.15 4.07
C GLN A 231 9.37 -20.94 4.82
N LEU A 232 8.73 -20.33 5.83
CA LEU A 232 7.64 -20.95 6.56
C LEU A 232 6.38 -21.02 5.69
N PRO A 233 5.48 -22.00 5.90
CA PRO A 233 4.20 -22.03 5.22
C PRO A 233 3.39 -20.76 5.51
N PHE A 234 2.40 -20.48 4.66
CA PHE A 234 1.46 -19.38 4.86
C PHE A 234 0.96 -19.37 6.33
N PRO A 235 1.02 -18.23 7.06
CA PRO A 235 1.24 -16.85 6.59
C PRO A 235 2.71 -16.36 6.66
N TYR A 236 3.70 -17.20 6.33
CA TYR A 236 5.11 -16.82 6.17
C TYR A 236 5.73 -16.16 7.42
N GLY A 237 5.41 -16.72 8.60
CA GLY A 237 5.87 -16.19 9.89
C GLY A 237 5.34 -14.77 10.19
N ASN A 238 4.20 -14.38 9.61
CA ASN A 238 3.63 -13.03 9.67
C ASN A 238 4.62 -11.94 9.25
N THR A 239 5.34 -12.21 8.17
CA THR A 239 6.23 -11.24 7.52
C THR A 239 5.45 -10.43 6.49
N TRP A 240 5.59 -9.12 6.51
CA TRP A 240 4.88 -8.21 5.61
C TRP A 240 5.83 -7.28 4.84
N PRO A 241 5.65 -7.05 3.52
CA PRO A 241 4.70 -7.74 2.63
C PRO A 241 4.93 -9.26 2.52
N PRO A 242 4.00 -10.03 1.95
CA PRO A 242 4.18 -11.46 1.69
C PRO A 242 5.26 -11.72 0.62
N PRO A 243 5.86 -12.93 0.57
CA PRO A 243 7.02 -13.23 -0.27
C PRO A 243 6.81 -12.95 -1.76
N ALA A 244 5.62 -13.26 -2.31
CA ALA A 244 5.37 -13.08 -3.73
C ALA A 244 5.33 -11.60 -4.14
N VAL A 245 5.00 -10.68 -3.23
CA VAL A 245 5.10 -9.24 -3.50
C VAL A 245 6.58 -8.82 -3.46
N PRO A 246 7.13 -8.29 -4.57
CA PRO A 246 8.50 -7.79 -4.59
C PRO A 246 8.65 -6.61 -3.63
N ALA A 247 9.55 -6.73 -2.66
CA ALA A 247 9.81 -5.70 -1.66
C ALA A 247 11.27 -5.72 -1.21
N ALA A 248 11.90 -4.56 -1.14
CA ALA A 248 13.28 -4.41 -0.68
C ALA A 248 13.43 -4.64 0.83
N THR A 249 12.37 -4.38 1.61
CA THR A 249 12.36 -4.50 3.07
C THR A 249 11.07 -5.13 3.54
N ARG A 250 11.11 -5.88 4.64
CA ARG A 250 9.92 -6.49 5.26
C ARG A 250 9.88 -6.20 6.77
N VAL A 251 8.70 -6.32 7.37
CA VAL A 251 8.44 -6.06 8.79
C VAL A 251 7.62 -7.19 9.43
N SER A 252 7.57 -7.24 10.76
CA SER A 252 6.59 -8.05 11.49
C SER A 252 5.19 -7.46 11.32
N ALA A 253 4.20 -8.33 11.15
CA ALA A 253 2.79 -8.01 11.03
C ALA A 253 1.92 -8.81 12.01
N GLY A 254 0.65 -8.41 12.13
CA GLY A 254 -0.34 -9.06 13.00
C GLY A 254 0.08 -9.06 14.48
N ASN A 255 -0.07 -10.20 15.14
CA ASN A 255 0.16 -10.33 16.59
C ASN A 255 1.64 -10.44 16.98
N LEU A 256 2.56 -10.48 16.02
CA LEU A 256 4.01 -10.58 16.28
C LEU A 256 4.69 -9.21 16.37
N ILE A 257 3.92 -8.12 16.32
CA ILE A 257 4.47 -6.77 16.44
C ILE A 257 4.90 -6.54 17.90
N GLY A 258 6.21 -6.48 18.12
CA GLY A 258 6.83 -6.24 19.41
C GLY A 258 7.24 -4.77 19.61
N PRO A 259 7.56 -4.34 20.85
CA PRO A 259 8.10 -3.01 21.13
C PRO A 259 9.39 -2.68 20.35
N GLU A 260 10.17 -3.70 20.01
CA GLU A 260 11.39 -3.63 19.22
C GLU A 260 11.15 -3.33 17.73
N ASP A 261 9.91 -3.40 17.25
CA ASP A 261 9.56 -3.13 15.85
C ASP A 261 9.34 -1.63 15.57
N GLY A 262 9.47 -0.78 16.59
CA GLY A 262 9.46 0.68 16.47
C GLY A 262 10.86 1.26 16.28
N PRO A 263 11.04 2.30 15.45
CA PRO A 263 12.34 2.92 15.24
C PRO A 263 12.79 3.74 16.47
N THR A 264 14.06 3.61 16.83
CA THR A 264 14.70 4.37 17.92
C THR A 264 15.41 5.63 17.46
N SER A 265 15.75 5.67 16.17
CA SER A 265 16.47 6.76 15.53
C SER A 265 15.92 7.03 14.13
N ARG A 266 16.24 8.20 13.56
CA ARG A 266 15.79 8.57 12.21
C ARG A 266 16.26 7.58 11.14
N SER A 267 17.49 7.06 11.27
CA SER A 267 18.07 6.09 10.33
C SER A 267 17.39 4.72 10.34
N GLU A 268 16.64 4.41 11.40
CA GLU A 268 15.88 3.16 11.51
C GLU A 268 14.47 3.26 10.90
N ILE A 269 14.02 4.46 10.52
CA ILE A 269 12.70 4.67 9.94
C ILE A 269 12.63 3.99 8.58
N ASN A 270 11.68 3.07 8.43
CA ASN A 270 11.36 2.51 7.14
C ASN A 270 10.38 3.42 6.38
N GLU A 271 10.85 4.11 5.34
CA GLU A 271 10.01 4.98 4.49
C GLU A 271 9.03 4.20 3.58
N LYS A 272 9.14 2.88 3.50
CA LYS A 272 8.26 2.01 2.70
C LYS A 272 7.17 1.33 3.53
N VAL A 273 7.15 1.54 4.84
CA VAL A 273 6.21 0.90 5.75
C VAL A 273 5.75 1.85 6.86
N PHE A 274 4.46 1.86 7.14
CA PHE A 274 3.90 2.52 8.33
C PHE A 274 2.79 1.68 8.94
N ARG A 275 2.34 2.08 10.14
CA ARG A 275 1.26 1.39 10.85
C ARG A 275 0.18 2.38 11.28
N ILE A 276 -1.06 1.91 11.27
CA ILE A 276 -2.20 2.60 11.88
C ILE A 276 -2.80 1.68 12.91
N ARG A 277 -2.88 2.14 14.16
CA ARG A 277 -3.65 1.49 15.22
C ARG A 277 -5.02 2.13 15.31
N SER A 278 -6.08 1.34 15.37
CA SER A 278 -7.47 1.80 15.45
C SER A 278 -8.18 1.11 16.61
N TRP A 279 -8.98 1.83 17.39
CA TRP A 279 -9.81 1.24 18.44
C TRP A 279 -11.05 2.09 18.72
N ILE A 280 -12.09 1.47 19.28
CA ILE A 280 -13.25 2.16 19.81
C ILE A 280 -13.09 2.28 21.33
N GLN A 281 -13.15 3.49 21.87
CA GLN A 281 -13.16 3.71 23.31
C GLN A 281 -14.60 3.69 23.81
N MET A 282 -14.95 2.67 24.62
CA MET A 282 -16.19 2.73 25.37
C MET A 282 -16.03 3.71 26.52
N ARG A 283 -16.83 4.77 26.52
CA ARG A 283 -17.03 5.57 27.72
C ARG A 283 -17.81 4.70 28.69
N SER A 284 -17.22 4.37 29.84
CA SER A 284 -17.95 3.73 30.93
C SER A 284 -19.15 4.62 31.26
N ALA A 285 -20.36 4.06 31.21
CA ALA A 285 -21.54 4.74 31.73
C ALA A 285 -21.32 4.91 33.24
N GLY A 286 -20.74 6.05 33.63
CA GLY A 286 -20.68 6.43 35.03
C GLY A 286 -22.10 6.42 35.61
N PRO A 287 -22.28 6.12 36.90
CA PRO A 287 -23.61 6.03 37.51
C PRO A 287 -24.22 7.44 37.59
N ARG A 288 -24.87 7.86 36.51
CA ARG A 288 -25.75 9.02 36.47
C ARG A 288 -27.04 8.59 35.82
N GLY A 289 -28.01 8.17 36.65
CA GLY A 289 -29.42 8.12 36.24
C GLY A 289 -30.24 6.89 36.59
N ALA A 290 -29.73 5.89 37.32
CA ALA A 290 -30.59 4.84 37.87
C ALA A 290 -31.16 5.30 39.22
N SER A 291 -32.45 5.66 39.21
CA SER A 291 -33.26 5.93 40.40
C SER A 291 -33.16 4.76 41.38
N MET A 292 -32.56 4.99 42.55
CA MET A 292 -32.61 4.08 43.69
C MET A 292 -34.04 4.10 44.24
N GLY A 293 -34.88 3.27 43.64
CA GLY A 293 -36.26 3.10 44.02
C GLY A 293 -36.71 1.69 43.69
N TRP A 294 -36.81 0.90 44.76
CA TRP A 294 -37.60 -0.33 44.87
C TRP A 294 -36.92 -1.64 44.43
N ILE A 295 -37.11 -2.64 45.30
CA ILE A 295 -36.62 -4.03 45.31
C ILE A 295 -35.24 -4.14 45.98
N GLY A 296 -35.14 -4.54 47.25
CA GLY A 296 -35.89 -5.61 47.89
C GLY A 296 -34.89 -6.72 48.22
N THR A 297 -34.37 -6.65 49.44
CA THR A 297 -33.61 -7.69 50.14
C THR A 297 -34.14 -9.07 49.80
N TYR A 298 -33.31 -10.01 49.35
CA TYR A 298 -33.31 -11.46 49.69
C TYR A 298 -32.40 -12.27 48.74
N LEU A 299 -31.57 -13.12 49.36
CA LEU A 299 -30.93 -14.36 48.87
C LEU A 299 -29.41 -14.37 48.59
N PRO A 300 -28.75 -15.51 48.88
CA PRO A 300 -27.52 -15.56 49.70
C PRO A 300 -26.28 -16.04 48.94
N LEU A 301 -25.13 -15.94 49.63
CA LEU A 301 -23.86 -16.57 49.25
C LEU A 301 -24.06 -18.05 48.88
N GLY A 302 -23.59 -18.43 47.69
CA GLY A 302 -23.49 -19.81 47.24
C GLY A 302 -22.44 -19.94 46.15
N ASN A 303 -21.24 -20.41 46.55
CA ASN A 303 -20.18 -20.85 45.66
C ASN A 303 -20.68 -21.98 44.75
N VAL A 304 -20.75 -21.76 43.44
CA VAL A 304 -20.69 -22.82 42.43
C VAL A 304 -19.92 -22.30 41.23
N TRP A 305 -18.69 -22.79 41.06
CA TRP A 305 -18.03 -22.85 39.75
C TRP A 305 -18.60 -24.06 39.00
N PRO A 306 -19.00 -23.88 37.74
CA PRO A 306 -18.74 -24.92 36.75
C PRO A 306 -17.94 -24.33 35.58
N SER A 307 -16.78 -24.94 35.37
CA SER A 307 -16.05 -24.97 34.11
C SER A 307 -16.97 -25.35 32.95
N ASN A 308 -17.12 -24.47 31.96
CA ASN A 308 -17.60 -24.83 30.63
C ASN A 308 -16.70 -24.20 29.57
N ASN A 309 -15.92 -25.07 28.95
CA ASN A 309 -15.17 -24.86 27.73
C ASN A 309 -16.15 -25.07 26.55
N ALA A 310 -16.56 -24.01 25.86
CA ALA A 310 -17.02 -24.07 24.46
C ALA A 310 -17.40 -22.67 23.91
N VAL A 311 -16.68 -22.28 22.85
CA VAL A 311 -17.17 -21.52 21.67
C VAL A 311 -17.76 -20.13 21.93
N PHE A 312 -16.89 -19.14 22.17
CA PHE A 312 -17.02 -17.79 21.61
C PHE A 312 -15.62 -17.21 21.38
N GLY A 313 -15.50 -16.40 20.32
CA GLY A 313 -14.25 -15.98 19.68
C GLY A 313 -13.17 -15.47 20.63
N GLN A 314 -11.92 -15.77 20.24
CA GLN A 314 -10.69 -15.29 20.85
C GLN A 314 -10.79 -13.79 21.16
N ALA A 315 -11.05 -13.48 22.42
CA ALA A 315 -10.81 -12.17 22.97
C ALA A 315 -9.31 -11.91 22.88
N SER A 316 -8.94 -10.85 22.17
CA SER A 316 -7.60 -10.28 22.18
C SER A 316 -7.15 -10.17 23.63
N ARG A 317 -6.04 -10.83 23.97
CA ARG A 317 -5.40 -10.60 25.27
C ARG A 317 -5.09 -9.12 25.33
N ALA A 318 -5.71 -8.44 26.29
CA ALA A 318 -5.36 -7.08 26.65
C ALA A 318 -3.84 -7.03 26.85
N TRP A 319 -3.21 -5.98 26.34
CA TRP A 319 -1.91 -5.54 26.82
C TRP A 319 -2.06 -5.30 28.33
N SER A 320 -1.84 -6.33 29.15
CA SER A 320 -1.76 -6.16 30.58
C SER A 320 -0.36 -5.64 30.87
N SER A 321 -0.28 -4.35 31.17
CA SER A 321 0.76 -3.82 32.05
C SER A 321 0.90 -4.76 33.25
N SER A 322 2.13 -5.15 33.52
CA SER A 322 2.50 -6.09 34.58
C SER A 322 1.76 -5.79 35.89
N ASN A 323 1.23 -6.84 36.53
CA ASN A 323 0.53 -6.78 37.81
C ASN A 323 1.29 -5.94 38.85
N ILE A 324 0.76 -4.76 39.19
CA ILE A 324 1.10 -4.02 40.41
C ILE A 324 -0.16 -3.98 41.28
N PRO A 325 -0.15 -4.50 42.52
CA PRO A 325 -1.31 -4.42 43.41
C PRO A 325 -1.47 -2.99 43.92
N GLY A 326 -2.62 -2.34 43.65
CA GLY A 326 -3.05 -1.19 44.46
C GLY A 326 -3.65 0.03 43.77
N THR A 327 -3.90 0.06 42.46
CA THR A 327 -4.51 1.24 41.80
C THR A 327 -5.91 0.95 41.27
N HIS A 328 -6.86 1.81 41.63
CA HIS A 328 -8.27 1.73 41.26
C HIS A 328 -8.43 1.72 39.73
N ALA A 329 -9.12 0.71 39.21
CA ALA A 329 -9.37 0.51 37.79
C ALA A 329 -10.30 1.60 37.22
N SER A 330 -9.72 2.61 36.57
CA SER A 330 -10.40 3.31 35.48
C SER A 330 -10.26 2.46 34.21
N THR A 331 -11.01 1.38 34.13
CA THR A 331 -11.08 0.49 32.97
C THR A 331 -11.85 1.16 31.83
N SER A 332 -11.18 1.98 31.02
CA SER A 332 -11.69 2.27 29.68
C SER A 332 -11.41 1.04 28.81
N THR A 333 -12.44 0.27 28.50
CA THR A 333 -12.32 -0.91 27.64
C THR A 333 -12.17 -0.45 26.18
N HIS A 334 -11.04 -0.78 25.55
CA HIS A 334 -10.85 -0.61 24.12
C HIS A 334 -11.49 -1.80 23.39
N ILE A 335 -12.36 -1.51 22.43
CA ILE A 335 -12.98 -2.52 21.59
C ILE A 335 -12.40 -2.43 20.19
N GLY A 336 -12.05 -3.59 19.63
CA GLY A 336 -11.52 -3.68 18.27
C GLY A 336 -10.16 -3.01 18.10
N ASP A 337 -9.32 -3.02 19.15
CA ASP A 337 -7.93 -2.53 19.07
C ASP A 337 -7.14 -3.37 18.07
N GLN A 338 -6.83 -2.77 16.93
CA GLN A 338 -6.20 -3.43 15.79
C GLN A 338 -5.08 -2.56 15.23
N ILE A 339 -3.92 -3.16 15.00
CA ILE A 339 -2.81 -2.56 14.24
C ILE A 339 -2.89 -3.06 12.81
N THR A 340 -2.91 -2.13 11.86
CA THR A 340 -2.80 -2.42 10.43
C THR A 340 -1.47 -1.89 9.91
N THR A 341 -0.70 -2.76 9.26
CA THR A 341 0.58 -2.45 8.62
C THR A 341 0.36 -2.15 7.15
N TYR A 342 0.87 -1.02 6.69
CA TYR A 342 0.81 -0.58 5.30
C TYR A 342 2.20 -0.65 4.69
N SER A 343 2.29 -1.09 3.44
CA SER A 343 3.50 -1.07 2.63
C SER A 343 3.24 -0.46 1.27
N THR A 344 4.29 0.06 0.66
CA THR A 344 4.26 0.57 -0.70
C THR A 344 4.87 -0.41 -1.69
N LEU A 345 4.59 -0.18 -2.97
CA LEU A 345 5.34 -0.72 -4.11
C LEU A 345 6.36 0.29 -4.59
N ASP A 346 7.51 -0.18 -5.07
CA ASP A 346 8.45 0.68 -5.80
C ASP A 346 7.83 1.12 -7.14
N PRO A 347 7.90 2.42 -7.51
CA PRO A 347 7.29 2.93 -8.75
C PRO A 347 7.70 2.16 -10.02
N GLU A 348 8.93 1.66 -10.06
CA GLU A 348 9.46 0.86 -11.17
C GLU A 348 8.70 -0.45 -11.40
N LEU A 349 8.07 -1.01 -10.35
CA LEU A 349 7.32 -2.26 -10.40
C LEU A 349 5.96 -2.10 -11.10
N TYR A 350 5.39 -0.89 -11.13
CA TYR A 350 4.07 -0.64 -11.71
C TYR A 350 4.07 0.41 -12.82
N THR A 351 5.22 0.96 -13.19
CA THR A 351 5.35 1.89 -14.32
C THR A 351 5.74 1.11 -15.58
N PRO A 352 4.84 0.94 -16.57
CA PRO A 352 5.14 0.21 -17.78
C PRO A 352 6.21 0.91 -18.63
N ASP A 353 6.97 0.12 -19.39
CA ASP A 353 7.91 0.62 -20.39
C ASP A 353 7.69 -0.11 -21.73
N THR A 354 8.38 0.33 -22.79
CA THR A 354 8.21 -0.22 -24.14
C THR A 354 8.53 -1.71 -24.25
N SER A 355 9.33 -2.26 -23.34
CA SER A 355 9.70 -3.68 -23.30
C SER A 355 8.88 -4.50 -22.30
N GLN A 356 8.28 -3.84 -21.31
CA GLN A 356 7.43 -4.42 -20.29
C GLN A 356 6.05 -3.71 -20.24
N PRO A 357 5.28 -3.72 -21.34
CA PRO A 357 4.07 -2.91 -21.43
C PRO A 357 2.95 -3.40 -20.51
N TRP A 358 2.94 -4.66 -20.08
CA TRP A 358 1.87 -5.19 -19.21
C TRP A 358 2.16 -5.06 -17.72
N LYS A 359 3.38 -4.65 -17.35
CA LYS A 359 3.73 -4.32 -15.97
C LYS A 359 2.85 -3.17 -15.46
N GLY A 360 2.28 -3.30 -14.27
CA GLY A 360 1.36 -2.29 -13.73
C GLY A 360 0.50 -2.75 -12.57
N ILE A 361 -0.29 -1.82 -12.03
CA ILE A 361 -1.42 -2.13 -11.15
C ILE A 361 -2.65 -2.35 -12.05
N TRP A 362 -3.38 -3.42 -11.78
CA TRP A 362 -4.54 -3.84 -12.56
C TRP A 362 -5.72 -4.08 -11.63
N VAL A 363 -6.92 -4.02 -12.19
CA VAL A 363 -8.15 -4.46 -11.54
C VAL A 363 -8.72 -5.65 -12.33
N GLY A 364 -9.12 -6.70 -11.63
CA GLY A 364 -9.73 -7.89 -12.23
C GLY A 364 -11.08 -8.21 -11.64
N ASP A 365 -11.98 -8.75 -12.45
CA ASP A 365 -13.27 -9.29 -12.00
C ASP A 365 -13.20 -10.80 -11.80
N TYR A 366 -13.49 -11.23 -10.58
CA TYR A 366 -13.64 -12.62 -10.20
C TYR A 366 -15.12 -12.97 -9.96
N SER A 367 -16.02 -12.31 -10.66
CA SER A 367 -17.46 -12.59 -10.70
C SER A 367 -18.10 -12.50 -9.31
N ALA A 368 -18.46 -13.64 -8.70
CA ALA A 368 -19.08 -13.67 -7.37
C ALA A 368 -18.16 -13.14 -6.24
N HIS A 369 -16.86 -13.03 -6.51
CA HIS A 369 -15.83 -12.57 -5.58
C HIS A 369 -15.59 -11.05 -5.64
N GLY A 370 -16.13 -10.38 -6.68
CA GLY A 370 -15.99 -8.95 -6.90
C GLY A 370 -14.65 -8.54 -7.53
N CYS A 371 -14.42 -7.23 -7.54
CA CYS A 371 -13.23 -6.63 -8.12
C CYS A 371 -12.04 -6.69 -7.16
N GLU A 372 -10.87 -7.06 -7.70
CA GLU A 372 -9.63 -7.14 -6.95
C GLU A 372 -8.52 -6.36 -7.65
N PHE A 373 -7.64 -5.73 -6.88
CA PHE A 373 -6.43 -5.10 -7.39
C PHE A 373 -5.25 -6.07 -7.40
N LEU A 374 -4.52 -6.06 -8.50
CA LEU A 374 -3.40 -6.94 -8.79
C LEU A 374 -2.16 -6.10 -9.13
N LEU A 375 -0.99 -6.60 -8.78
CA LEU A 375 0.28 -6.18 -9.35
C LEU A 375 0.63 -7.19 -10.44
N ILE A 376 0.66 -6.74 -11.70
CA ILE A 376 1.20 -7.55 -12.79
C ILE A 376 2.67 -7.19 -12.97
N THR A 377 3.52 -8.20 -12.84
CA THR A 377 4.96 -8.12 -13.13
C THR A 377 5.25 -8.80 -14.45
N GLN A 378 6.19 -8.25 -15.21
CA GLN A 378 6.65 -8.82 -16.47
C GLN A 378 8.17 -8.93 -16.42
N ASN A 379 8.70 -10.13 -16.24
CA ASN A 379 10.12 -10.35 -15.98
C ASN A 379 10.80 -11.02 -17.17
N HIS A 380 11.85 -10.38 -17.67
CA HIS A 380 12.69 -10.92 -18.74
C HIS A 380 13.88 -11.66 -18.14
N PRO A 381 14.08 -12.95 -18.42
CA PRO A 381 15.19 -13.72 -17.84
C PRO A 381 16.55 -13.21 -18.30
N THR A 382 16.63 -12.66 -19.51
CA THR A 382 17.84 -12.10 -20.11
C THR A 382 17.55 -10.78 -20.82
N PRO A 383 18.55 -9.89 -20.97
CA PRO A 383 18.45 -8.73 -21.85
C PRO A 383 18.08 -9.13 -23.28
N PHE A 384 17.41 -8.25 -24.01
CA PHE A 384 17.06 -8.51 -25.40
C PHE A 384 18.32 -8.44 -26.27
N ASP A 385 18.65 -9.54 -26.95
CA ASP A 385 19.81 -9.60 -27.84
C ASP A 385 19.45 -9.00 -29.20
N GLU A 386 19.70 -7.69 -29.33
CA GLU A 386 19.44 -6.96 -30.58
C GLU A 386 20.28 -7.49 -31.74
N ALA A 387 21.54 -7.87 -31.51
CA ALA A 387 22.43 -8.30 -32.59
C ALA A 387 21.99 -9.66 -33.15
N ALA A 388 21.63 -10.60 -32.28
CA ALA A 388 21.11 -11.89 -32.69
C ALA A 388 19.77 -11.75 -33.42
N PHE A 389 18.89 -10.86 -32.96
CA PHE A 389 17.61 -10.62 -33.63
C PHE A 389 17.80 -9.95 -34.99
N ASP A 390 18.67 -8.94 -35.08
CA ASP A 390 18.93 -8.22 -36.33
C ASP A 390 19.55 -9.12 -37.40
N ALA A 391 20.32 -10.14 -36.99
CA ALA A 391 20.83 -11.18 -37.90
C ALA A 391 19.72 -12.07 -38.51
N THR A 392 18.49 -12.07 -37.98
CA THR A 392 17.35 -12.82 -38.53
C THR A 392 16.61 -12.08 -39.65
N ARG A 393 17.02 -10.85 -39.98
CA ARG A 393 16.38 -10.04 -41.01
C ARG A 393 16.54 -10.69 -42.39
N THR A 394 15.45 -10.83 -43.12
CA THR A 394 15.48 -11.36 -44.50
C THR A 394 15.58 -10.22 -45.52
N GLN A 395 16.06 -10.52 -46.73
CA GLN A 395 16.22 -9.52 -47.79
C GLN A 395 14.89 -9.02 -48.37
N GLU A 396 13.82 -9.79 -48.17
CA GLU A 396 12.48 -9.53 -48.70
C GLU A 396 11.58 -8.78 -47.70
N GLU A 397 12.00 -8.69 -46.44
CA GLU A 397 11.25 -8.02 -45.36
C GLU A 397 11.42 -6.49 -45.45
N SER A 398 10.28 -5.78 -45.50
CA SER A 398 10.27 -4.32 -45.46
C SER A 398 10.85 -3.80 -44.14
N ASP A 399 11.44 -2.59 -44.14
CA ASP A 399 11.92 -1.96 -42.90
C ASP A 399 10.81 -1.86 -41.84
N THR A 400 9.58 -1.57 -42.27
CA THR A 400 8.43 -1.43 -41.37
C THR A 400 8.03 -2.75 -40.71
N ASP A 401 8.02 -3.84 -41.48
CA ASP A 401 7.66 -5.17 -40.96
C ASP A 401 8.74 -5.69 -40.02
N PHE A 402 10.01 -5.46 -40.37
CA PHE A 402 11.15 -5.81 -39.53
C PHE A 402 11.11 -5.08 -38.17
N GLN A 403 10.86 -3.76 -38.19
CA GLN A 403 10.75 -2.99 -36.94
C GLN A 403 9.55 -3.42 -36.11
N LYS A 404 8.41 -3.74 -36.73
CA LYS A 404 7.25 -4.29 -36.03
C LYS A 404 7.59 -5.62 -35.36
N ARG A 405 8.22 -6.55 -36.11
CA ARG A 405 8.65 -7.86 -35.59
C ARG A 405 9.66 -7.72 -34.45
N LYS A 406 10.63 -6.81 -34.57
CA LYS A 406 11.60 -6.50 -33.50
C LYS A 406 10.92 -5.97 -32.25
N THR A 407 9.98 -5.05 -32.42
CA THR A 407 9.23 -4.48 -31.29
C THR A 407 8.35 -5.53 -30.62
N ASP A 408 7.71 -6.40 -31.40
CA ASP A 408 6.86 -7.48 -30.88
C ASP A 408 7.70 -8.54 -30.14
N ALA A 409 8.83 -8.97 -30.70
CA ALA A 409 9.75 -9.90 -30.03
C ALA A 409 10.34 -9.33 -28.73
N ARG A 410 10.54 -8.00 -28.66
CA ARG A 410 10.99 -7.32 -27.44
C ARG A 410 9.91 -7.30 -26.35
N ARG A 411 8.65 -7.18 -26.75
CA ARG A 411 7.47 -7.08 -25.86
C ARG A 411 7.01 -8.46 -25.39
N TYR A 412 6.74 -9.37 -26.32
CA TYR A 412 6.22 -10.72 -26.07
C TYR A 412 7.34 -11.68 -25.72
N ARG A 413 7.89 -11.54 -24.51
CA ARG A 413 8.90 -12.46 -23.97
C ARG A 413 8.85 -12.49 -22.45
N GLY A 414 9.39 -13.55 -21.89
CA GLY A 414 9.56 -13.69 -20.45
C GLY A 414 8.24 -13.99 -19.72
N ARG A 415 8.32 -13.97 -18.40
CA ARG A 415 7.25 -14.41 -17.50
C ARG A 415 6.35 -13.25 -17.12
N LEU A 416 5.04 -13.45 -17.22
CA LEU A 416 4.03 -12.51 -16.72
C LEU A 416 3.31 -13.14 -15.53
N GLU A 417 3.29 -12.43 -14.41
CA GLU A 417 2.69 -12.91 -13.17
C GLU A 417 1.82 -11.82 -12.55
N ALA A 418 0.59 -12.19 -12.20
CA ALA A 418 -0.34 -11.34 -11.49
C ALA A 418 -0.38 -11.73 -10.01
N ILE A 419 -0.06 -10.79 -9.11
CA ILE A 419 -0.05 -10.97 -7.66
C ILE A 419 -1.19 -10.17 -7.07
N LYS A 420 -1.99 -10.76 -6.18
CA LYS A 420 -3.11 -10.07 -5.52
C LYS A 420 -2.59 -9.00 -4.55
N LEU A 421 -2.88 -7.73 -4.79
CA LEU A 421 -2.66 -6.66 -3.80
C LEU A 421 -3.82 -6.57 -2.81
N THR A 422 -5.03 -6.88 -3.30
CA THR A 422 -6.21 -7.12 -2.48
C THR A 422 -6.73 -8.54 -2.71
N GLY A 423 -7.19 -9.19 -1.66
CA GLY A 423 -7.78 -10.53 -1.70
C GLY A 423 -9.30 -10.51 -1.87
N ASP A 424 -9.83 -11.69 -2.16
CA ASP A 424 -11.23 -12.01 -2.43
C ASP A 424 -12.16 -11.71 -1.23
N MET A 425 -13.23 -10.93 -1.45
CA MET A 425 -14.31 -10.70 -0.49
C MET A 425 -15.51 -11.62 -0.78
N ALA A 426 -15.32 -12.94 -0.83
CA ALA A 426 -16.44 -13.86 -0.87
C ALA A 426 -17.24 -13.78 0.44
N ASN A 427 -18.57 -13.92 0.35
CA ASN A 427 -19.58 -13.82 1.43
C ASN A 427 -19.41 -14.82 2.60
N SER A 428 -18.27 -15.49 2.68
CA SER A 428 -17.91 -16.56 3.62
C SER A 428 -16.55 -16.25 4.27
N CYS A 429 -16.38 -15.07 4.89
CA CYS A 429 -15.32 -14.71 5.86
C CYS A 429 -13.83 -15.05 5.57
N GLN A 430 -13.46 -15.62 4.42
CA GLN A 430 -12.11 -16.04 4.06
C GLN A 430 -11.99 -16.10 2.52
N PRO A 431 -10.98 -15.43 1.91
CA PRO A 431 -10.67 -15.58 0.50
C PRO A 431 -10.19 -16.99 0.19
N ASN A 432 -10.39 -17.40 -1.06
CA ASN A 432 -9.80 -18.62 -1.59
C ASN A 432 -8.30 -18.42 -1.81
N VAL A 433 -7.91 -17.47 -2.66
CA VAL A 433 -6.51 -17.06 -2.85
C VAL A 433 -6.31 -15.69 -2.17
N PRO A 434 -5.50 -15.61 -1.10
CA PRO A 434 -5.36 -14.40 -0.30
C PRO A 434 -4.51 -13.34 -1.01
N ARG A 435 -4.55 -12.11 -0.49
CA ARG A 435 -3.61 -11.08 -0.95
C ARG A 435 -2.16 -11.56 -0.74
N GLY A 436 -1.28 -11.11 -1.60
CA GLY A 436 0.13 -11.46 -1.61
C GLY A 436 0.44 -12.79 -2.30
N GLU A 437 -0.57 -13.50 -2.79
CA GLU A 437 -0.41 -14.69 -3.62
C GLU A 437 -0.64 -14.38 -5.10
N SER A 438 0.02 -15.17 -5.95
CA SER A 438 -0.20 -15.10 -7.39
C SER A 438 -1.56 -15.66 -7.76
N THR A 439 -2.30 -14.96 -8.61
CA THR A 439 -3.62 -15.38 -9.11
C THR A 439 -3.52 -16.07 -10.46
N PHE A 440 -2.60 -15.64 -11.32
CA PHE A 440 -2.25 -16.37 -12.53
C PHE A 440 -0.81 -16.07 -12.96
N VAL A 441 -0.25 -17.00 -13.73
CA VAL A 441 1.11 -16.94 -14.26
C VAL A 441 1.12 -17.42 -15.71
N ALA A 442 1.68 -16.63 -16.61
CA ALA A 442 2.11 -17.06 -17.93
C ALA A 442 3.65 -17.17 -17.91
N GLU A 443 4.18 -18.39 -18.02
CA GLU A 443 5.63 -18.64 -17.87
C GLU A 443 6.46 -18.05 -19.00
N ASP A 444 5.88 -17.99 -20.20
CA ASP A 444 6.47 -17.33 -21.36
C ASP A 444 5.39 -16.62 -22.18
N LEU A 445 5.65 -15.36 -22.54
CA LEU A 445 4.83 -14.60 -23.50
C LEU A 445 5.28 -14.79 -24.96
N GLY A 446 6.48 -15.35 -25.15
CA GLY A 446 7.11 -15.59 -26.44
C GLY A 446 6.53 -16.80 -27.18
N GLU A 447 7.38 -17.46 -27.97
CA GLU A 447 6.97 -18.54 -28.86
C GLU A 447 6.68 -19.85 -28.10
N ASP A 448 7.38 -20.14 -26.99
CA ASP A 448 7.15 -21.38 -26.22
C ASP A 448 5.79 -21.34 -25.50
N GLY A 449 5.39 -20.14 -25.09
CA GLY A 449 4.09 -19.86 -24.49
C GLY A 449 2.96 -19.67 -25.49
N PHE A 450 3.25 -19.36 -26.76
CA PHE A 450 2.22 -19.07 -27.77
C PHE A 450 1.28 -20.25 -28.01
N VAL A 451 -0.01 -19.96 -28.14
CA VAL A 451 -1.07 -20.93 -28.45
C VAL A 451 -1.66 -20.62 -29.81
N THR A 452 -2.24 -19.43 -29.96
CA THR A 452 -2.87 -18.97 -31.20
C THR A 452 -3.08 -17.45 -31.16
N THR A 453 -3.48 -16.88 -32.30
CA THR A 453 -4.13 -15.57 -32.35
C THR A 453 -5.61 -15.80 -32.66
N ILE A 454 -6.50 -15.07 -31.99
CA ILE A 454 -7.94 -15.21 -32.22
C ILE A 454 -8.37 -14.33 -33.40
N ASP A 455 -9.09 -14.89 -34.38
CA ASP A 455 -9.60 -14.15 -35.55
C ASP A 455 -11.07 -13.72 -35.42
N ASP A 456 -11.78 -14.27 -34.44
CA ASP A 456 -13.20 -14.04 -34.19
C ASP A 456 -13.46 -12.93 -33.15
N GLU A 457 -14.58 -12.23 -33.29
CA GLU A 457 -15.09 -11.34 -32.23
C GLU A 457 -15.51 -12.15 -30.99
N PRO A 458 -15.39 -11.61 -29.75
CA PRO A 458 -14.96 -10.25 -29.40
C PRO A 458 -13.44 -10.09 -29.17
N PHE A 459 -12.65 -11.14 -29.43
CA PHE A 459 -11.21 -11.16 -29.11
C PHE A 459 -10.31 -11.07 -30.35
N ARG A 460 -10.85 -10.57 -31.47
CA ARG A 460 -10.13 -10.50 -32.75
C ARG A 460 -8.77 -9.80 -32.58
N GLY A 461 -7.71 -10.47 -33.02
CA GLY A 461 -6.32 -10.02 -32.94
C GLY A 461 -5.64 -10.29 -31.59
N ALA A 462 -6.31 -10.85 -30.59
CA ALA A 462 -5.70 -11.13 -29.30
C ALA A 462 -4.70 -12.30 -29.40
N ARG A 463 -3.48 -12.09 -28.88
CA ARG A 463 -2.48 -13.17 -28.74
C ARG A 463 -2.84 -14.02 -27.52
N VAL A 464 -2.96 -15.32 -27.73
CA VAL A 464 -3.25 -16.30 -26.66
C VAL A 464 -1.96 -17.00 -26.27
N VAL A 465 -1.67 -17.01 -24.98
CA VAL A 465 -0.52 -17.71 -24.41
C VAL A 465 -0.93 -18.69 -23.31
N LYS A 466 -0.14 -19.74 -23.12
CA LYS A 466 -0.33 -20.72 -22.04
C LYS A 466 -0.21 -20.02 -20.70
N SER A 467 -1.15 -20.33 -19.81
CA SER A 467 -1.16 -19.77 -18.46
C SER A 467 -1.63 -20.80 -17.45
N LYS A 468 -1.39 -20.52 -16.18
CA LYS A 468 -1.91 -21.29 -15.06
C LYS A 468 -2.54 -20.32 -14.07
N GLY A 469 -3.76 -20.63 -13.64
CA GLY A 469 -4.50 -19.86 -12.67
C GLY A 469 -4.44 -20.55 -11.32
N HIS A 470 -4.34 -19.77 -10.26
CA HIS A 470 -4.25 -20.27 -8.90
C HIS A 470 -5.65 -20.38 -8.31
N VAL A 471 -5.99 -21.56 -7.81
CA VAL A 471 -7.27 -21.82 -7.13
C VAL A 471 -6.99 -22.48 -5.80
N ALA A 472 -7.86 -22.22 -4.84
CA ALA A 472 -7.78 -22.81 -3.51
C ALA A 472 -9.18 -22.90 -2.90
N GLN A 473 -9.32 -23.70 -1.85
CA GLN A 473 -10.51 -23.69 -1.00
C GLN A 473 -10.43 -22.51 -0.03
N THR A 474 -11.59 -22.21 0.58
CA THR A 474 -11.75 -21.17 1.59
C THR A 474 -10.68 -21.28 2.68
N GLY A 475 -9.97 -20.17 2.94
CA GLY A 475 -8.88 -20.14 3.91
C GLY A 475 -7.52 -20.53 3.34
N PHE A 476 -7.35 -20.51 2.01
CA PHE A 476 -6.12 -20.89 1.32
C PHE A 476 -5.70 -22.33 1.63
N VAL A 477 -6.66 -23.24 1.58
CA VAL A 477 -6.46 -24.67 1.84
C VAL A 477 -6.49 -25.43 0.51
N ASN A 478 -5.64 -26.46 0.37
CA ASN A 478 -5.55 -27.29 -0.84
C ASN A 478 -5.35 -26.43 -2.11
N ASP A 479 -4.43 -25.48 -2.05
CA ASP A 479 -4.12 -24.61 -3.16
C ASP A 479 -3.43 -25.38 -4.29
N ASN A 480 -3.78 -25.06 -5.54
CA ASN A 480 -3.14 -25.64 -6.72
C ASN A 480 -3.31 -24.74 -7.95
N TYR A 481 -2.43 -24.94 -8.93
CA TYR A 481 -2.52 -24.29 -10.22
C TYR A 481 -3.31 -25.14 -11.22
N VAL A 482 -4.34 -24.53 -11.82
CA VAL A 482 -5.12 -25.11 -12.91
C VAL A 482 -4.69 -24.52 -14.25
N ARG A 483 -4.80 -25.34 -15.30
CA ARG A 483 -4.52 -24.89 -16.67
C ARG A 483 -5.49 -23.79 -17.08
N SER A 484 -4.94 -22.74 -17.69
CA SER A 484 -5.70 -21.61 -18.22
C SER A 484 -4.99 -21.03 -19.45
N GLN A 485 -5.60 -20.04 -20.09
CA GLN A 485 -4.99 -19.33 -21.20
C GLN A 485 -5.11 -17.84 -20.95
N LEU A 486 -4.03 -17.09 -21.20
CA LEU A 486 -4.03 -15.63 -21.08
C LEU A 486 -4.20 -15.05 -22.48
N LEU A 487 -5.24 -14.25 -22.65
CA LEU A 487 -5.56 -13.49 -23.85
C LEU A 487 -5.01 -12.08 -23.68
N ILE A 488 -4.03 -11.74 -24.51
CA ILE A 488 -3.44 -10.41 -24.55
C ILE A 488 -4.22 -9.58 -25.56
N ILE A 489 -5.19 -8.80 -25.07
CA ILE A 489 -6.09 -8.00 -25.90
C ILE A 489 -5.45 -6.65 -26.26
N SER A 490 -4.86 -5.96 -25.28
CA SER A 490 -4.10 -4.72 -25.48
C SER A 490 -3.11 -4.48 -24.33
N GLU A 491 -2.37 -3.37 -24.38
CA GLU A 491 -1.51 -2.94 -23.26
C GLU A 491 -2.31 -2.51 -22.02
N LYS A 492 -3.63 -2.30 -22.14
CA LYS A 492 -4.51 -1.86 -21.05
C LYS A 492 -5.56 -2.90 -20.65
N ARG A 493 -5.73 -3.96 -21.43
CA ARG A 493 -6.77 -4.98 -21.23
C ARG A 493 -6.23 -6.37 -21.46
N LEU A 494 -6.46 -7.25 -20.49
CA LEU A 494 -6.13 -8.68 -20.55
C LEU A 494 -7.38 -9.49 -20.24
N ALA A 495 -7.40 -10.76 -20.63
CA ALA A 495 -8.41 -11.70 -20.19
C ALA A 495 -7.80 -13.07 -19.91
N GLN A 496 -8.32 -13.77 -18.90
CA GLN A 496 -7.91 -15.11 -18.51
C GLN A 496 -9.05 -16.08 -18.81
N TYR A 497 -8.80 -17.05 -19.69
CA TYR A 497 -9.71 -18.17 -19.92
C TYR A 497 -9.37 -19.34 -18.98
N TRP A 498 -10.31 -19.65 -18.10
CA TRP A 498 -10.24 -20.75 -17.14
C TRP A 498 -10.77 -22.03 -17.78
N VAL A 499 -9.89 -22.79 -18.45
CA VAL A 499 -10.26 -23.94 -19.31
C VAL A 499 -11.17 -24.94 -18.59
N GLY A 500 -10.87 -25.29 -17.34
CA GLY A 500 -11.68 -26.27 -16.59
C GLY A 500 -13.04 -25.74 -16.08
N PHE A 501 -13.30 -24.44 -16.21
CA PHE A 501 -14.48 -23.77 -15.69
C PHE A 501 -15.35 -23.12 -16.78
N GLY A 502 -14.89 -23.07 -18.04
CA GLY A 502 -15.61 -22.41 -19.12
C GLY A 502 -15.81 -20.90 -18.92
N HIS A 503 -14.94 -20.26 -18.13
CA HIS A 503 -15.13 -18.88 -17.66
C HIS A 503 -14.01 -17.96 -18.16
N VAL A 504 -14.34 -16.72 -18.51
CA VAL A 504 -13.36 -15.67 -18.85
C VAL A 504 -13.40 -14.55 -17.81
N SER A 505 -12.26 -14.30 -17.16
CA SER A 505 -12.05 -13.13 -16.30
C SER A 505 -11.34 -12.03 -17.06
N PHE A 506 -11.79 -10.79 -16.95
CA PHE A 506 -11.12 -9.64 -17.55
C PHE A 506 -10.30 -8.86 -16.54
N PHE A 507 -9.27 -8.19 -17.04
CA PHE A 507 -8.40 -7.30 -16.28
C PHE A 507 -8.19 -6.00 -17.03
N GLU A 508 -8.23 -4.89 -16.29
CA GLU A 508 -7.97 -3.56 -16.81
C GLU A 508 -6.86 -2.87 -16.01
N LYS A 509 -5.96 -2.17 -16.72
CA LYS A 509 -4.86 -1.46 -16.09
C LYS A 509 -5.38 -0.20 -15.41
N VAL A 510 -4.97 0.00 -14.15
CA VAL A 510 -5.34 1.17 -13.35
C VAL A 510 -4.42 2.35 -13.70
N ASP A 511 -5.02 3.48 -14.10
CA ASP A 511 -4.33 4.77 -14.11
C ASP A 511 -4.38 5.38 -12.70
N ILE A 512 -3.23 5.40 -12.03
CA ILE A 512 -3.09 5.92 -10.65
C ILE A 512 -3.04 7.45 -10.64
N GLU A 513 -2.51 8.07 -11.70
CA GLU A 513 -2.19 9.49 -11.70
C GLU A 513 -3.46 10.36 -11.63
N GLN A 514 -4.59 9.86 -12.17
CA GLN A 514 -5.89 10.52 -12.09
C GLN A 514 -6.40 10.75 -10.66
N PHE A 515 -5.86 10.02 -9.66
CA PHE A 515 -6.33 10.07 -8.27
C PHE A 515 -5.44 10.93 -7.35
N LEU A 516 -4.34 11.49 -7.87
CA LEU A 516 -3.34 12.18 -7.07
C LEU A 516 -3.66 13.65 -6.83
N VAL A 517 -4.44 14.27 -7.71
CA VAL A 517 -4.85 15.66 -7.59
C VAL A 517 -6.19 15.71 -6.83
N PRO A 518 -6.28 16.42 -5.71
CA PRO A 518 -7.56 16.71 -5.07
C PRO A 518 -8.47 17.53 -5.98
N ASP A 519 -9.76 17.20 -5.98
CA ASP A 519 -10.80 17.92 -6.74
C ASP A 519 -11.05 19.35 -6.24
#